data_AF-A0A523U5Y7-F1
#
_entry.id   AF-A0A523U5Y7-F1
#
_cell.length_a   1.000
_cell.length_b   1.000
_cell.length_c   1.000
_cell.angle_alpha   90.00
_cell.angle_beta   90.00
_cell.angle_gamma   90.00
#
_symmetry.space_group_name_H-M   'P 1'
#
loop_
_entity.id
_entity.type
_entity.pdbx_description
1 polymer ?
#
loop_
_entity_poly.entity_id
_entity_poly.type
_entity_poly.pdbx_seq_one_letter_code
_entity_poly.pdbx_strand_id
1 'polypeptide(L)'
;MTENNPFRVDTENLGQPVLACPVCGCHSVHPVGLECRSPGMRNGILSVNSRGITLDPDYEPSNRGVKITLQFLCESGHRFDYILLFHKGSTLIDLLMSPLALPMEKQPDTIWRD
;
A
#
# COMPACT_ATOMS: atom_id res chain seq x y z
N MET A 1 25.70 1.95 -10.20
CA MET A 1 24.30 2.36 -10.37
C MET A 1 23.49 1.41 -9.51
N THR A 2 23.15 1.82 -8.28
CA THR A 2 22.39 0.98 -7.35
C THR A 2 20.97 0.83 -7.89
N GLU A 3 20.61 -0.40 -8.23
CA GLU A 3 19.25 -0.77 -8.61
C GLU A 3 18.31 -0.36 -7.46
N ASN A 4 17.41 0.58 -7.73
CA ASN A 4 16.26 0.85 -6.88
C ASN A 4 15.38 -0.40 -6.95
N ASN A 5 15.69 -1.42 -6.16
CA ASN A 5 14.78 -2.52 -5.95
C ASN A 5 13.55 -1.94 -5.21
N PRO A 6 12.38 -1.84 -5.85
CA PRO A 6 11.19 -1.28 -5.21
C PRO A 6 10.70 -2.19 -4.08
N PHE A 7 11.19 -3.42 -4.01
CA PHE A 7 10.92 -4.38 -2.96
C PHE A 7 12.16 -4.47 -2.06
N ARG A 8 12.26 -3.59 -1.06
CA ARG A 8 13.16 -3.84 0.08
C ARG A 8 12.57 -4.97 0.90
N VAL A 9 12.92 -6.17 0.46
CA VAL A 9 12.61 -7.42 1.11
C VAL A 9 13.82 -7.78 1.92
N ASP A 10 13.68 -7.72 3.25
CA ASP A 10 14.67 -8.30 4.14
C ASP A 10 14.27 -9.75 4.44
N THR A 11 15.28 -10.60 4.67
CA THR A 11 15.07 -12.03 5.03
C THR A 11 15.42 -12.32 6.48
N GLU A 12 15.88 -11.32 7.24
CA GLU A 12 16.32 -11.54 8.60
C GLU A 12 15.12 -11.81 9.55
N ASN A 13 15.25 -12.90 10.30
CA ASN A 13 14.40 -13.39 11.42
C ASN A 13 13.18 -14.28 11.12
N LEU A 14 12.56 -14.25 9.93
CA LEU A 14 11.39 -15.11 9.63
C LEU A 14 11.67 -16.24 8.62
N GLY A 15 12.87 -16.28 8.02
CA GLY A 15 13.17 -17.21 6.94
C GLY A 15 12.33 -16.98 5.68
N GLN A 16 11.61 -15.86 5.62
CA GLN A 16 10.75 -15.45 4.52
C GLN A 16 10.99 -13.96 4.21
N PRO A 17 10.81 -13.55 2.95
CA PRO A 17 10.67 -12.16 2.53
C PRO A 17 9.75 -11.32 3.45
N VAL A 18 10.29 -10.27 4.09
CA VAL A 18 9.51 -9.30 4.87
C VAL A 18 9.55 -7.93 4.18
N LEU A 19 8.38 -7.29 4.08
CA LEU A 19 8.28 -5.94 3.52
C LEU A 19 8.84 -4.91 4.51
N ALA A 20 9.85 -4.13 4.10
CA ALA A 20 10.38 -3.02 4.88
C ALA A 20 9.78 -1.68 4.43
N CYS A 21 9.64 -0.74 5.36
CA CYS A 21 9.33 0.64 5.04
C CYS A 21 10.43 1.21 4.12
N PRO A 22 10.11 1.73 2.94
CA PRO A 22 11.12 2.23 2.02
C PRO A 22 11.78 3.52 2.51
N VAL A 23 11.15 4.23 3.46
CA VAL A 23 11.65 5.48 4.03
C VAL A 23 12.67 5.20 5.15
N CYS A 24 12.32 4.37 6.14
CA CYS A 24 13.14 4.17 7.34
C CYS A 24 13.71 2.75 7.52
N GLY A 25 13.35 1.78 6.66
CA GLY A 25 13.79 0.39 6.76
C GLY A 25 13.08 -0.44 7.85
N CYS A 26 12.13 0.15 8.59
CA CYS A 26 11.37 -0.57 9.62
C CYS A 26 10.56 -1.75 9.03
N HIS A 27 10.63 -2.93 9.66
CA HIS A 27 9.88 -4.13 9.27
C HIS A 27 8.46 -4.20 9.86
N SER A 28 8.16 -3.37 10.86
CA SER A 28 6.84 -3.17 11.43
C SER A 28 5.95 -2.38 10.45
N VAL A 29 5.58 -3.01 9.33
CA VAL A 29 4.74 -2.46 8.27
C VAL A 29 3.41 -3.23 8.24
N HIS A 30 2.29 -2.52 8.12
CA HIS A 30 0.99 -3.16 7.98
C HIS A 30 0.15 -2.51 6.87
N PRO A 31 -0.73 -3.28 6.22
CA PRO A 31 -1.65 -2.76 5.23
C PRO A 31 -2.72 -1.90 5.92
N VAL A 32 -3.01 -0.74 5.34
CA VAL A 32 -4.04 0.20 5.81
C VAL A 32 -5.13 0.45 4.77
N GLY A 33 -4.91 0.02 3.53
CA GLY A 33 -5.89 0.18 2.46
C GLY A 33 -5.51 -0.56 1.19
N LEU A 34 -6.54 -0.80 0.38
CA LEU A 34 -6.45 -1.33 -0.97
C LEU A 34 -7.45 -0.56 -1.84
N GLU A 35 -6.99 -0.06 -2.96
CA GLU A 35 -7.84 0.54 -3.99
C GLU A 35 -7.78 -0.32 -5.24
N CYS A 36 -8.92 -0.75 -5.76
CA CYS A 36 -9.01 -1.46 -7.03
C CYS A 36 -9.86 -0.68 -8.02
N ARG A 37 -9.23 -0.19 -9.09
CA ARG A 37 -9.90 0.42 -10.24
C ARG A 37 -9.95 -0.62 -11.36
N SER A 38 -11.13 -1.18 -11.57
CA SER A 38 -11.36 -2.20 -12.60
C SER A 38 -11.72 -1.54 -13.95
N PRO A 39 -11.33 -2.11 -15.10
CA PRO A 39 -11.87 -1.73 -16.39
C PRO A 39 -13.34 -2.22 -16.49
N GLY A 40 -14.30 -1.43 -16.01
CA GLY A 40 -15.71 -1.83 -16.00
C GLY A 40 -16.63 -1.00 -15.11
N MET A 41 -17.80 -1.58 -14.76
CA MET A 41 -18.98 -0.88 -14.21
C MET A 41 -18.95 -0.59 -12.70
N ARG A 42 -18.02 -1.17 -11.91
CA ARG A 42 -17.94 -0.95 -10.45
C ARG A 42 -16.50 -0.99 -9.95
N ASN A 43 -16.17 -0.06 -9.06
CA ASN A 43 -14.91 -0.05 -8.32
C ASN A 43 -15.07 -0.66 -6.93
N GLY A 44 -13.95 -0.78 -6.22
CA GLY A 44 -13.95 -0.98 -4.78
C GLY A 44 -12.75 -0.31 -4.13
N ILE A 45 -13.00 0.50 -3.10
CA ILE A 45 -11.97 0.82 -2.11
C ILE A 45 -12.19 -0.08 -0.90
N LEU A 46 -11.16 -0.81 -0.52
CA LEU A 46 -11.13 -1.61 0.69
C LEU A 46 -10.23 -0.89 1.70
N SER A 47 -10.80 -0.46 2.82
CA SER A 47 -10.05 0.10 3.95
C SER A 47 -9.78 -0.99 4.98
N VAL A 48 -8.58 -1.00 5.55
CA VAL A 48 -8.20 -1.90 6.64
C VAL A 48 -7.88 -1.04 7.86
N ASN A 49 -8.65 -1.22 8.93
CA ASN A 49 -8.47 -0.48 10.17
C ASN A 49 -8.77 -1.39 11.38
N SER A 50 -8.65 -0.86 12.59
CA SER A 50 -8.94 -1.57 13.84
C SER A 50 -10.33 -2.23 13.91
N ARG A 51 -11.30 -1.77 13.11
CA ARG A 51 -12.66 -2.34 12.99
C ARG A 51 -12.76 -3.45 11.93
N GLY A 52 -11.65 -3.84 11.31
CA GLY A 52 -11.58 -4.87 10.27
C GLY A 52 -11.53 -4.29 8.86
N ILE A 53 -12.25 -4.94 7.94
CA ILE A 53 -12.22 -4.62 6.50
C ILE A 53 -13.53 -3.94 6.12
N THR A 54 -13.45 -2.76 5.49
CA THR A 54 -14.62 -2.03 4.96
C THR A 54 -14.48 -1.86 3.46
N LEU A 55 -15.48 -2.28 2.68
CA LEU A 55 -15.55 -2.09 1.24
C LEU A 55 -16.50 -0.93 0.91
N ASP A 56 -16.00 0.08 0.20
CA ASP A 56 -16.79 1.11 -0.46
C ASP A 56 -16.95 0.75 -1.95
N PRO A 57 -18.15 0.35 -2.40
CA PRO A 57 -18.43 -0.03 -3.78
C PRO A 57 -18.72 1.15 -4.72
N ASP A 58 -18.90 2.37 -4.20
CA ASP A 58 -19.44 3.51 -4.95
C ASP A 58 -18.36 4.49 -5.47
N TYR A 59 -17.07 4.12 -5.36
CA TYR A 59 -15.96 4.95 -5.83
C TYR A 59 -15.97 5.11 -7.37
N GLU A 60 -15.66 6.30 -7.91
CA GLU A 60 -15.77 6.58 -9.36
C GLU A 60 -14.65 5.95 -10.22
N PRO A 61 -14.96 5.32 -11.38
CA PRO A 61 -13.95 4.71 -12.27
C PRO A 61 -12.97 5.76 -12.80
N SER A 62 -11.67 5.44 -12.82
CA SER A 62 -10.71 6.20 -13.63
C SER A 62 -10.40 5.49 -14.94
N ASN A 63 -9.94 6.25 -15.93
CA ASN A 63 -9.63 5.88 -17.31
C ASN A 63 -9.03 4.47 -17.51
N ARG A 64 -9.30 3.89 -18.69
CA ARG A 64 -8.88 2.56 -19.21
C ARG A 64 -7.66 1.92 -18.53
N GLY A 65 -7.87 0.78 -17.86
CA GLY A 65 -6.82 -0.07 -17.29
C GLY A 65 -7.29 -0.75 -16.00
N VAL A 66 -6.47 -1.64 -15.43
CA VAL A 66 -6.62 -2.10 -14.03
C VAL A 66 -5.59 -1.36 -13.21
N LYS A 67 -5.99 -0.68 -12.13
CA LYS A 67 -5.06 -0.11 -11.14
C LYS A 67 -5.33 -0.71 -9.78
N ILE A 68 -4.33 -1.33 -9.17
CA ILE A 68 -4.38 -1.82 -7.80
C ILE A 68 -3.39 -0.99 -6.98
N THR A 69 -3.87 -0.28 -5.98
CA THR A 69 -3.02 0.43 -5.01
C THR A 69 -3.07 -0.32 -3.69
N LEU A 70 -1.93 -0.79 -3.20
CA LEU A 70 -1.77 -1.36 -1.85
C LEU A 70 -1.12 -0.32 -0.95
N GLN A 71 -1.80 0.06 0.13
CA GLN A 71 -1.38 1.16 0.99
C GLN A 71 -0.88 0.62 2.32
N PHE A 72 0.27 1.12 2.76
CA PHE A 72 0.95 0.65 3.95
C PHE A 72 1.29 1.81 4.88
N LEU A 73 1.39 1.49 6.16
CA LEU A 73 1.89 2.37 7.20
C LEU A 73 2.91 1.60 8.05
N CYS A 74 4.03 2.23 8.37
CA CYS A 74 4.97 1.67 9.35
C CYS A 74 4.77 2.24 10.74
N GLU A 75 5.38 1.61 11.75
CA GLU A 75 5.33 2.03 13.16
C GLU A 75 5.86 3.46 13.39
N SER A 76 6.77 3.93 12.54
CA SER A 76 7.26 5.32 12.56
C SER A 76 6.29 6.33 11.91
N GLY A 77 5.13 5.89 11.42
CA GLY A 77 4.12 6.74 10.80
C GLY A 77 4.34 7.07 9.31
N HIS A 78 5.32 6.45 8.64
CA HIS A 78 5.51 6.66 7.19
C HIS A 78 4.48 5.88 6.39
N ARG A 79 3.76 6.59 5.52
CA ARG A 79 2.83 6.01 4.55
C ARG A 79 3.49 5.83 3.19
N PHE A 80 3.24 4.70 2.56
CA PHE A 80 3.69 4.41 1.21
C PHE A 80 2.73 3.45 0.51
N ASP A 81 2.69 3.55 -0.81
CA ASP A 81 1.73 2.86 -1.67
C ASP A 81 2.48 2.10 -2.78
N TYR A 82 2.20 0.81 -2.93
CA TYR A 82 2.55 0.06 -4.13
C TYR A 82 1.42 0.15 -5.14
N ILE A 83 1.73 0.59 -6.36
CA ILE A 83 0.76 0.76 -7.43
C ILE A 83 1.07 -0.25 -8.54
N LEU A 84 0.13 -1.16 -8.81
CA LEU A 84 0.16 -2.04 -9.97
C LEU A 84 -0.80 -1.52 -11.02
N LEU A 85 -0.29 -1.14 -12.19
CA LEU A 85 -1.07 -0.60 -13.30
C LEU A 85 -0.95 -1.50 -14.53
N PHE A 86 -2.03 -2.19 -14.89
CA PHE A 86 -2.11 -2.92 -16.15
C PHE A 86 -2.51 -1.99 -17.29
N HIS A 87 -1.59 -1.79 -18.25
CA HIS A 87 -1.82 -0.99 -19.45
C HIS A 87 -1.20 -1.66 -20.67
N LYS A 88 -2.02 -1.86 -21.72
CA LYS A 88 -1.60 -2.37 -23.04
C LYS A 88 -0.77 -3.67 -22.99
N GLY A 89 -1.18 -4.63 -22.17
CA GLY A 89 -0.52 -5.94 -22.07
C GLY A 89 0.66 -6.00 -21.10
N SER A 90 1.00 -4.89 -20.45
CA SER A 90 2.07 -4.84 -19.46
C SER A 90 1.54 -4.41 -18.09
N THR A 91 2.09 -4.98 -17.02
CA THR A 91 1.88 -4.50 -15.65
C THR A 91 3.07 -3.65 -15.24
N LEU A 92 2.80 -2.38 -14.95
CA LEU A 92 3.76 -1.45 -14.37
C LEU A 92 3.65 -1.52 -12.85
N ILE A 93 4.79 -1.40 -12.17
CA ILE A 93 4.87 -1.32 -10.71
C ILE A 93 5.50 0.03 -10.37
N ASP A 94 4.83 0.78 -9.50
CA ASP A 94 5.32 2.04 -8.97
C ASP A 94 5.25 2.02 -7.44
N LEU A 95 6.11 2.81 -6.80
CA LEU A 95 6.20 2.96 -5.35
C LEU A 95 6.11 4.44 -5.01
N LEU A 96 4.95 4.86 -4.51
CA LEU A 96 4.73 6.21 -4.03
C LEU A 96 5.01 6.26 -2.53
N MET A 97 5.92 7.13 -2.11
CA MET A 97 6.25 7.31 -0.69
C MET A 97 6.37 8.79 -0.35
N SER A 98 5.96 9.16 0.86
CA SER A 98 6.29 10.44 1.46
C SER A 98 7.43 10.25 2.45
N PRO A 99 8.52 11.05 2.38
CA PRO A 99 9.57 11.00 3.40
C PRO A 99 9.10 11.52 4.76
N LEU A 100 7.96 12.23 4.81
CA LEU A 100 7.38 12.75 6.03
C LEU A 100 6.39 11.74 6.62
N ALA A 101 6.58 11.43 7.90
CA ALA A 101 5.62 10.68 8.69
C ALA A 101 4.31 11.47 8.88
N LEU A 102 3.19 10.75 8.96
CA LEU A 102 1.91 11.34 9.31
C LEU A 102 1.91 11.76 10.79
N PRO A 103 1.42 12.97 11.12
CA PRO A 103 1.13 13.35 12.51
C PRO A 103 0.24 12.29 13.16
N MET A 104 0.41 12.06 14.47
CA MET A 104 -0.25 10.96 15.18
C MET A 104 -1.79 11.04 15.05
N GLU A 105 -2.37 12.23 15.17
CA GLU A 105 -3.81 12.49 14.94
C GLU A 105 -4.31 12.25 13.51
N LYS A 106 -3.43 12.08 12.53
CA LYS A 106 -3.77 11.77 11.13
C LYS A 106 -3.44 10.33 10.74
N GLN A 107 -2.87 9.54 11.66
CA GLN A 107 -2.63 8.13 11.40
C GLN A 107 -3.98 7.39 11.46
N PRO A 108 -4.27 6.48 10.51
CA PRO A 108 -5.47 5.66 10.57
C PRO A 108 -5.46 4.81 11.84
N ASP A 109 -6.63 4.46 12.37
CA ASP A 109 -6.70 3.45 13.42
C ASP A 109 -6.23 2.11 12.86
N THR A 110 -5.06 1.66 13.29
CA THR A 110 -4.38 0.49 12.74
C THR A 110 -4.93 -0.79 13.37
N ILE A 111 -4.92 -1.89 12.61
CA ILE A 111 -5.24 -3.23 13.16
C ILE A 111 -4.30 -3.64 14.30
N TRP A 112 -3.15 -3.00 14.38
CA TRP A 112 -2.16 -3.22 15.39
C TRP A 112 -2.14 -2.02 16.34
N ARG A 113 -2.67 -2.26 17.52
CA ARG A 113 -2.42 -1.63 18.83
C ARG A 113 -3.36 -2.37 19.76
N ASP A 114 -2.78 -3.04 20.75
CA ASP A 114 -3.55 -3.60 21.87
C ASP A 114 -4.34 -2.50 22.58
#